data_AF-A0A812Q8Y6-F1
#
_entry.id   AF-A0A812Q8Y6-F1
#
_cell.length_a   1.000
_cell.length_b   1.000
_cell.length_c   1.000
_cell.angle_alpha   90.00
_cell.angle_beta   90.00
_cell.angle_gamma   90.00
#
_symmetry.space_group_name_H-M   'P 1'
#
loop_
_entity.id
_entity.type
_entity.pdbx_description
1 polymer ?
#
loop_
_entity_poly.entity_id
_entity_poly.type
_entity_poly.pdbx_seq_one_letter_code
_entity_poly.pdbx_strand_id
1 'polypeptide(L)'
;MSVDRVVAPRGNRVCKGEGQLFAAVLFLDIDGVLHPVDAEEDEFFGGPQMEQLHRIVEASGAQVVLSSTWRLSPVHMRQATERLEAVSMLLKPQGKTPNLQHHGRAAEIRAWLDDHPCERWVAIDDLPLDEELPAEHVVRTEPFRG
;
A
#
# COMPACT_ATOMS: atom_id res chain seq x y z
N MET A 1 51.24 -3.38 36.15
CA MET A 1 50.92 -4.43 35.16
C MET A 1 49.50 -4.88 35.45
N SER A 2 48.59 -4.59 34.51
CA SER A 2 47.16 -4.87 34.60
C SER A 2 46.91 -6.35 34.36
N VAL A 3 45.99 -6.97 35.11
CA VAL A 3 45.34 -8.22 34.71
C VAL A 3 43.84 -8.06 34.93
N ASP A 4 43.16 -7.81 33.82
CA ASP A 4 41.72 -7.64 33.73
C ASP A 4 40.98 -8.93 34.10
N ARG A 5 39.94 -8.79 34.92
CA ARG A 5 38.93 -9.83 35.12
C ARG A 5 38.07 -9.91 33.88
N VAL A 6 38.08 -11.08 33.23
CA VAL A 6 37.15 -11.44 32.15
C VAL A 6 35.73 -11.43 32.71
N VAL A 7 34.93 -10.45 32.30
CA VAL A 7 33.47 -10.46 32.45
C VAL A 7 32.89 -10.99 31.15
N ALA A 8 32.18 -12.12 31.24
CA ALA A 8 31.47 -12.72 30.12
C ALA A 8 30.43 -11.73 29.55
N PRO A 9 30.25 -11.65 28.22
CA PRO A 9 29.21 -10.80 27.64
C PRO A 9 27.83 -11.37 28.02
N ARG A 10 27.05 -10.54 28.73
CA ARG A 10 25.63 -10.77 28.96
C ARG A 10 24.95 -10.78 27.60
N GLY A 11 24.24 -11.86 27.30
CA GLY A 11 23.42 -11.98 26.10
C GLY A 11 22.50 -10.78 25.99
N ASN A 12 22.60 -10.04 24.90
CA ASN A 12 21.70 -8.96 24.62
C ASN A 12 20.57 -9.47 23.74
N ARG A 13 19.39 -9.44 24.36
CA ARG A 13 18.05 -9.56 23.79
C ARG A 13 17.98 -9.09 22.33
N VAL A 14 17.36 -9.92 21.50
CA VAL A 14 16.78 -9.49 20.22
C VAL A 14 15.76 -8.40 20.53
N CYS A 15 16.12 -7.15 20.26
CA CYS A 15 15.17 -6.05 20.23
C CYS A 15 14.14 -6.37 19.14
N LYS A 16 12.86 -6.51 19.51
CA LYS A 16 11.78 -6.47 18.52
C LYS A 16 11.93 -5.13 17.78
N GLY A 17 12.01 -5.20 16.45
CA GLY A 17 12.44 -4.10 15.59
C GLY A 17 11.71 -2.79 15.87
N GLU A 18 12.46 -1.70 15.80
CA GLU A 18 11.93 -0.35 15.68
C GLU A 18 10.95 -0.34 14.49
N GLY A 19 9.70 0.05 14.72
CA GLY A 19 8.69 0.11 13.67
C GLY A 19 9.22 0.99 12.53
N GLN A 20 9.19 0.46 11.31
CA GLN A 20 9.62 1.20 10.13
C GLN A 20 8.71 2.42 9.97
N LEU A 21 9.28 3.62 10.09
CA LEU A 21 8.55 4.87 9.78
C LEU A 21 8.47 5.02 8.27
N PHE A 22 7.28 5.23 7.72
CA PHE A 22 7.07 5.44 6.29
C PHE A 22 6.98 6.94 5.95
N ALA A 23 7.84 7.46 5.08
CA ALA A 23 7.82 8.88 4.71
C ALA A 23 6.59 9.27 3.87
N ALA A 24 6.11 8.36 3.02
CA ALA A 24 4.89 8.52 2.23
C ALA A 24 4.30 7.15 1.88
N VAL A 25 2.98 7.01 1.96
CA VAL A 25 2.24 5.78 1.63
C VAL A 25 1.12 6.07 0.65
N LEU A 26 0.96 5.22 -0.36
CA LEU A 26 -0.18 5.23 -1.28
C LEU A 26 -0.98 3.95 -1.08
N PHE A 27 -2.21 4.07 -0.61
CA PHE A 27 -3.18 2.98 -0.57
C PHE A 27 -3.88 2.89 -1.92
N LEU A 28 -3.72 1.76 -2.60
CA LEU A 28 -4.14 1.58 -3.98
C LEU A 28 -5.27 0.56 -4.09
N ASP A 29 -6.42 0.98 -4.60
CA ASP A 29 -7.37 0.04 -5.22
C ASP A 29 -6.98 -0.25 -6.70
N ILE A 30 -7.60 -1.26 -7.29
CA ILE A 30 -7.34 -1.72 -8.65
C ILE A 30 -8.57 -1.49 -9.53
N ASP A 31 -9.69 -2.13 -9.22
CA ASP A 31 -10.93 -1.97 -9.98
C ASP A 31 -11.49 -0.57 -9.78
N GLY A 32 -11.90 0.11 -10.84
CA GLY A 32 -12.34 1.51 -10.78
C GLY A 32 -11.21 2.54 -10.64
N VAL A 33 -9.94 2.10 -10.57
CA VAL A 33 -8.75 2.98 -10.47
C VAL A 33 -7.77 2.73 -11.62
N LEU A 34 -7.32 1.49 -11.79
CA LEU A 34 -6.37 1.10 -12.83
C LEU A 34 -7.06 0.59 -14.10
N HIS A 35 -8.38 0.39 -14.03
CA HIS A 35 -9.28 0.07 -15.13
C HIS A 35 -10.74 0.25 -14.66
N PRO A 36 -11.72 0.35 -15.57
CA PRO A 36 -13.14 0.37 -15.20
C PRO A 36 -13.58 -0.85 -14.40
N VAL A 37 -14.53 -0.70 -13.46
CA VAL A 37 -15.05 -1.81 -12.63
C VAL A 37 -15.68 -2.96 -13.44
N ASP A 38 -16.09 -2.69 -14.68
CA ASP A 38 -16.68 -3.63 -15.64
C ASP A 38 -15.73 -4.02 -16.78
N ALA A 39 -14.44 -3.71 -16.64
CA ALA A 39 -13.41 -4.06 -17.61
C ALA A 39 -13.30 -5.58 -17.80
N GLU A 40 -13.07 -6.00 -19.04
CA GLU A 40 -12.66 -7.37 -19.34
C GLU A 40 -11.16 -7.56 -19.02
N GLU A 41 -10.71 -8.81 -18.88
CA GLU A 41 -9.36 -9.12 -18.42
C GLU A 41 -8.26 -8.54 -19.34
N ASP A 42 -8.53 -8.40 -20.64
CA ASP A 42 -7.61 -7.78 -21.61
C ASP A 42 -7.54 -6.25 -21.52
N GLU A 43 -8.46 -5.64 -20.78
CA GLU A 43 -8.52 -4.20 -20.50
C GLU A 43 -7.92 -3.84 -19.13
N PHE A 44 -7.56 -4.83 -18.30
CA PHE A 44 -6.98 -4.60 -16.98
C PHE A 44 -5.64 -3.85 -17.05
N PHE A 45 -5.43 -2.97 -16.05
CA PHE A 45 -4.24 -2.12 -15.94
C PHE A 45 -4.06 -1.23 -17.17
N GLY A 46 -5.03 -0.35 -17.40
CA GLY A 46 -5.04 0.62 -18.50
C GLY A 46 -3.77 1.46 -18.55
N GLY A 47 -3.22 1.63 -19.76
CA GLY A 47 -1.97 2.34 -19.99
C GLY A 47 -1.93 3.74 -19.34
N PRO A 48 -2.92 4.62 -19.59
CA PRO A 48 -2.96 5.95 -18.99
C PRO A 48 -2.98 5.94 -17.45
N GLN A 49 -3.75 5.03 -16.85
CA GLN A 49 -3.87 4.90 -15.40
C GLN A 49 -2.53 4.45 -14.79
N MET A 50 -1.87 3.47 -15.40
CA MET A 50 -0.57 2.99 -14.98
C MET A 50 0.52 4.06 -15.12
N GLU A 51 0.50 4.85 -16.20
CA GLU A 51 1.40 5.98 -16.38
C GLU A 51 1.21 7.06 -15.29
N GLN A 52 -0.05 7.38 -14.94
CA GLN A 52 -0.34 8.32 -13.85
C GLN A 52 0.10 7.78 -12.50
N LEU A 53 -0.16 6.51 -12.20
CA LEU A 53 0.29 5.88 -10.97
C LEU A 53 1.82 5.94 -10.87
N HIS A 54 2.54 5.58 -11.94
CA HIS A 54 4.00 5.67 -11.97
C HIS A 54 4.49 7.09 -11.69
N ARG A 55 3.93 8.10 -12.36
CA ARG A 55 4.29 9.51 -12.15
C ARG A 55 4.06 9.95 -10.70
N ILE A 56 2.94 9.54 -10.08
CA ILE A 56 2.62 9.88 -8.69
C ILE A 56 3.64 9.26 -7.74
N VAL A 57 3.91 7.96 -7.88
CA VAL A 57 4.85 7.24 -7.01
C VAL A 57 6.27 7.75 -7.18
N GLU A 58 6.72 7.99 -8.41
CA GLU A 58 8.06 8.53 -8.71
C GLU A 58 8.25 9.92 -8.10
N ALA A 59 7.27 10.82 -8.25
CA ALA A 59 7.36 12.19 -7.74
C ALA A 59 7.24 12.27 -6.21
N SER A 60 6.49 11.37 -5.59
CA SER A 60 6.24 11.40 -4.13
C SER A 60 7.21 10.54 -3.33
N GLY A 61 7.82 9.52 -3.94
CA GLY A 61 8.55 8.46 -3.25
C GLY A 61 7.63 7.57 -2.40
N ALA A 62 6.32 7.58 -2.63
CA ALA A 62 5.37 6.83 -1.83
C ALA A 62 5.55 5.31 -1.99
N GLN A 63 5.46 4.57 -0.89
CA GLN A 63 5.38 3.12 -0.95
C GLN A 63 3.93 2.70 -1.21
N VAL A 64 3.76 1.74 -2.13
CA VAL A 64 2.44 1.23 -2.50
C VAL A 64 1.99 0.16 -1.50
N VAL A 65 0.79 0.34 -0.95
CA VAL A 65 0.08 -0.64 -0.13
C VAL A 65 -1.23 -0.98 -0.83
N LEU A 66 -1.46 -2.26 -1.12
CA LEU A 66 -2.72 -2.66 -1.78
C LEU A 66 -3.89 -2.58 -0.81
N SER A 67 -4.87 -1.76 -1.16
CA SER A 67 -6.18 -1.62 -0.52
C SER A 67 -7.26 -2.00 -1.53
N SER A 68 -7.24 -3.27 -1.94
CA SER A 68 -8.16 -3.80 -2.96
C SER A 68 -8.68 -5.18 -2.55
N THR A 69 -9.84 -5.59 -3.04
CA THR A 69 -10.33 -6.97 -2.86
C THR A 69 -9.37 -7.99 -3.49
N TRP A 70 -8.59 -7.59 -4.50
CA TRP A 70 -7.54 -8.40 -5.12
C TRP A 70 -6.54 -8.95 -4.09
N ARG A 71 -6.32 -8.24 -2.97
CA ARG A 71 -5.38 -8.64 -1.92
C ARG A 71 -5.76 -9.94 -1.18
N LEU A 72 -7.02 -10.35 -1.33
CA LEU A 72 -7.61 -11.54 -0.73
C LEU A 72 -7.34 -12.82 -1.53
N SER A 73 -6.98 -12.69 -2.82
CA SER A 73 -6.69 -13.81 -3.72
C SER A 73 -5.18 -13.88 -3.99
N PRO A 74 -4.51 -15.01 -3.72
CA PRO A 74 -3.12 -15.19 -4.09
C PRO A 74 -2.86 -15.07 -5.60
N VAL A 75 -3.85 -15.40 -6.44
CA VAL A 75 -3.76 -15.28 -7.90
C VAL A 75 -3.78 -13.81 -8.30
N HIS A 76 -4.78 -13.05 -7.83
CA HIS A 76 -4.90 -11.62 -8.15
C HIS A 76 -3.74 -10.81 -7.56
N MET A 77 -3.25 -11.16 -6.37
CA MET A 77 -2.04 -10.54 -5.81
C MET A 77 -0.82 -10.72 -6.70
N ARG A 78 -0.61 -11.92 -7.26
CA ARG A 78 0.51 -12.16 -8.19
C ARG A 78 0.34 -11.35 -9.46
N GLN A 79 -0.86 -11.38 -10.05
CA GLN A 79 -1.18 -10.61 -11.25
C GLN A 79 -0.96 -9.11 -11.03
N ALA A 80 -1.49 -8.53 -9.94
CA ALA A 80 -1.29 -7.12 -9.61
C ALA A 80 0.19 -6.79 -9.42
N THR A 81 0.93 -7.62 -8.69
CA THR A 81 2.36 -7.41 -8.46
C THR A 81 3.15 -7.45 -9.77
N GLU A 82 2.92 -8.46 -10.62
CA GLU A 82 3.60 -8.62 -11.91
C GLU A 82 3.29 -7.45 -12.85
N ARG A 83 2.03 -7.01 -12.93
CA ARG A 83 1.61 -5.91 -13.81
C ARG A 83 2.16 -4.56 -13.36
N LEU A 84 2.17 -4.30 -12.04
CA LEU A 84 2.75 -3.08 -11.47
C LEU A 84 4.28 -3.06 -11.63
N GLU A 85 4.97 -4.16 -11.29
CA GLU A 85 6.42 -4.27 -11.42
C GLU A 85 6.91 -4.18 -12.87
N ALA A 86 6.12 -4.66 -13.83
CA ALA A 86 6.44 -4.57 -15.25
C ALA A 86 6.55 -3.12 -15.75
N VAL A 87 5.84 -2.18 -15.11
CA VAL A 87 5.96 -0.75 -15.40
C VAL A 87 7.16 -0.15 -14.66
N SER A 88 7.30 -0.43 -13.36
CA SER A 88 8.43 0.03 -12.56
C SER A 88 8.53 -0.72 -11.24
N MET A 89 9.76 -1.01 -10.80
CA MET A 89 10.01 -1.61 -9.49
C MET A 89 9.52 -0.74 -8.32
N LEU A 90 9.34 0.57 -8.53
CA LEU A 90 8.77 1.48 -7.53
C LEU A 90 7.28 1.18 -7.26
N LEU A 91 6.57 0.60 -8.22
CA LEU A 91 5.16 0.27 -8.08
C LEU A 91 4.90 -1.07 -7.40
N LYS A 92 5.94 -1.85 -7.12
CA LYS A 92 5.83 -3.10 -6.37
C LYS A 92 5.12 -2.85 -5.04
N PRO A 93 3.97 -3.50 -4.78
CA PRO A 93 3.33 -3.42 -3.47
C PRO A 93 4.28 -3.86 -2.35
N GLN A 94 4.51 -2.99 -1.38
CA GLN A 94 5.31 -3.26 -0.18
C GLN A 94 4.46 -3.79 0.98
N GLY A 95 3.14 -3.74 0.84
CA GLY A 95 2.19 -4.23 1.83
C GLY A 95 0.78 -4.36 1.28
N LYS A 96 -0.13 -4.79 2.15
CA LYS A 96 -1.56 -4.81 1.90
C LYS A 96 -2.32 -4.53 3.17
N THR A 97 -3.49 -3.91 3.07
CA THR A 97 -4.36 -3.65 4.22
C THR A 97 -4.91 -4.97 4.79
N PRO A 98 -5.21 -5.04 6.10
CA PRO A 98 -5.88 -6.19 6.70
C PRO A 98 -7.25 -6.44 6.05
N ASN A 99 -7.80 -7.64 6.26
CA ASN A 99 -9.20 -7.92 5.93
C ASN A 99 -10.02 -7.82 7.22
N LEU A 100 -10.77 -6.74 7.37
CA LEU A 100 -11.67 -6.53 8.51
C LEU A 100 -13.11 -6.91 8.18
N GLN A 101 -13.32 -7.67 7.10
CA GLN A 101 -14.61 -8.22 6.68
C GLN A 101 -15.68 -7.14 6.47
N HIS A 102 -16.52 -6.92 7.49
CA HIS A 102 -17.70 -6.06 7.42
C HIS A 102 -17.43 -4.60 7.78
N HIS A 103 -16.19 -4.25 8.15
CA HIS A 103 -15.83 -2.89 8.58
C HIS A 103 -15.47 -1.94 7.42
N GLY A 104 -15.35 -2.46 6.20
CA GLY A 104 -15.10 -1.64 5.01
C GLY A 104 -13.65 -1.18 4.82
N ARG A 105 -13.38 -0.63 3.62
CA ARG A 105 -12.06 -0.21 3.13
C ARG A 105 -11.40 0.84 4.01
N ALA A 106 -12.16 1.83 4.47
CA ALA A 106 -11.66 2.92 5.29
C ALA A 106 -11.17 2.44 6.67
N ALA A 107 -11.88 1.49 7.29
CA ALA A 107 -11.44 0.89 8.54
C ALA A 107 -10.18 0.05 8.37
N GLU A 108 -10.04 -0.66 7.23
CA GLU A 108 -8.84 -1.45 6.92
C GLU A 108 -7.61 -0.56 6.73
N ILE A 109 -7.76 0.60 6.07
CA ILE A 109 -6.70 1.61 5.95
C ILE A 109 -6.31 2.16 7.33
N ARG A 110 -7.29 2.54 8.17
CA ARG A 110 -7.04 3.00 9.55
C ARG A 110 -6.26 1.98 10.37
N ALA A 111 -6.69 0.71 10.35
CA ALA A 111 -6.00 -0.35 11.06
C ALA A 111 -4.56 -0.57 10.56
N TRP A 112 -4.32 -0.39 9.25
CA TRP A 112 -2.96 -0.43 8.73
C TRP A 112 -2.12 0.75 9.26
N LEU A 113 -2.66 1.97 9.25
CA LEU A 113 -1.98 3.18 9.74
C LEU A 113 -1.65 3.12 11.23
N ASP A 114 -2.52 2.50 12.05
CA ASP A 114 -2.30 2.31 13.48
C ASP A 114 -1.04 1.47 13.77
N ASP A 115 -0.78 0.46 12.94
CA ASP A 115 0.38 -0.43 13.06
C ASP A 115 1.63 0.09 12.33
N HIS A 116 1.48 1.06 11.42
CA HIS A 116 2.53 1.53 10.52
C HIS A 116 2.59 3.07 10.48
N PRO A 117 3.27 3.70 11.46
CA PRO A 117 3.40 5.15 11.50
C PRO A 117 3.98 5.71 10.18
N CYS A 118 3.29 6.69 9.60
CA CYS A 118 3.73 7.36 8.39
C CYS A 118 3.56 8.89 8.48
N GLU A 119 4.42 9.65 7.80
CA GLU A 119 4.34 11.11 7.79
C GLU A 119 3.21 11.64 6.90
N ARG A 120 2.99 10.99 5.75
CA ARG A 120 2.02 11.38 4.73
C ARG A 120 1.41 10.14 4.10
N TRP A 121 0.12 10.21 3.76
CA TRP A 121 -0.52 9.13 3.03
C TRP A 121 -1.65 9.65 2.13
N VAL A 122 -1.97 8.85 1.12
CA VAL A 122 -3.13 9.07 0.25
C VAL A 122 -3.75 7.74 -0.11
N ALA A 123 -5.08 7.69 -0.25
CA ALA A 123 -5.82 6.58 -0.81
C ALA A 123 -6.35 6.98 -2.20
N ILE A 124 -6.14 6.12 -3.20
CA ILE A 124 -6.73 6.25 -4.53
C ILE A 124 -7.68 5.07 -4.72
N ASP A 125 -8.98 5.37 -4.79
CA ASP A 125 -10.07 4.39 -4.69
C ASP A 125 -11.34 4.96 -5.38
N ASP A 126 -12.21 4.13 -5.92
CA ASP A 126 -13.49 4.57 -6.51
C ASP A 126 -14.60 4.70 -5.46
N LEU A 127 -14.43 4.04 -4.30
CA LEU A 127 -15.34 4.13 -3.17
C LEU A 127 -15.30 5.53 -2.51
N PRO A 128 -16.42 5.96 -1.89
CA PRO A 128 -16.50 7.23 -1.16
C PRO A 128 -15.77 7.16 0.21
N LEU A 129 -14.45 6.93 0.21
CA LEU A 129 -13.68 6.78 1.45
C LEU A 129 -13.60 8.08 2.26
N ASP A 130 -13.82 9.22 1.62
CA ASP A 130 -13.86 10.56 2.20
C ASP A 130 -15.05 10.78 3.16
N GLU A 131 -16.03 9.87 3.18
CA GLU A 131 -17.08 9.84 4.21
C GLU A 131 -16.55 9.39 5.58
N GLU A 132 -15.43 8.66 5.60
CA GLU A 132 -14.88 8.03 6.81
C GLU A 132 -13.38 8.30 7.06
N LEU A 133 -12.71 8.97 6.11
CA LEU A 133 -11.31 9.37 6.16
C LEU A 133 -11.19 10.87 5.87
N PRO A 134 -10.10 11.54 6.29
CA PRO A 134 -9.86 12.94 5.94
C PRO A 134 -9.85 13.11 4.40
N ALA A 135 -10.71 13.97 3.89
CA ALA A 135 -10.91 14.15 2.44
C ALA A 135 -9.63 14.59 1.72
N GLU A 136 -8.74 15.31 2.38
CA GLU A 136 -7.42 15.71 1.85
C GLU A 136 -6.48 14.53 1.58
N HIS A 137 -6.77 13.34 2.13
CA HIS A 137 -6.01 12.11 1.90
C HIS A 137 -6.72 11.14 0.95
N VAL A 138 -7.86 11.50 0.38
CA VAL A 138 -8.63 10.63 -0.52
C VAL A 138 -8.69 11.24 -1.91
N VAL A 139 -8.25 10.48 -2.90
CA VAL A 139 -8.47 10.77 -4.32
C VAL A 139 -9.49 9.77 -4.82
N ARG A 140 -10.72 10.25 -5.01
CA ARG A 140 -11.80 9.43 -5.54
C ARG A 140 -11.78 9.41 -7.07
N THR A 141 -11.72 8.22 -7.65
CA THR A 141 -11.79 8.02 -9.11
C THR A 141 -13.24 7.83 -9.59
N GLU A 142 -13.44 7.89 -10.90
CA GLU A 142 -14.72 7.54 -11.52
C GLU A 142 -14.71 6.04 -11.88
N PRO A 143 -15.57 5.21 -11.27
CA PRO A 143 -15.47 3.74 -11.35
C PRO A 143 -15.50 3.16 -12.78
N PHE A 144 -16.17 3.83 -13.71
CA PHE A 144 -16.26 3.36 -15.11
C PHE A 144 -15.21 4.00 -16.03
N ARG A 145 -14.21 4.69 -15.47
CA ARG A 145 -13.12 5.30 -16.23
C ARG A 145 -11.73 4.90 -15.71
N GLY A 146 -11.59 4.74 -14.39
CA GLY A 146 -10.27 4.65 -13.74
C GLY A 146 -9.65 6.03 -13.58
#